data_AF-A0A1H7EUI0-F1
#
_entry.id   AF-A0A1H7EUI0-F1
#
_cell.length_a   1.000
_cell.length_b   1.000
_cell.length_c   1.000
_cell.angle_alpha   90.00
_cell.angle_beta   90.00
_cell.angle_gamma   90.00
#
_symmetry.space_group_name_H-M   'P 1'
#
loop_
_entity.id
_entity.type
_entity.pdbx_description
1 polymer ?
#
loop_
_entity_poly.entity_id
_entity_poly.type
_entity_poly.pdbx_seq_one_letter_code
_entity_poly.pdbx_strand_id
1 'polypeptide(L)' 'MLSTVHKADILRKAGYDVPTGLASLGAQDMGEVIDALYGDYVAARAARSLREADEAQQASTVRQHPGLSACA' A
#
# COMPACT_ATOMS: atom_id res chain seq x y z
N MET A 1 3.64 -8.07 15.38
CA MET A 1 2.39 -8.42 14.68
C MET A 1 1.44 -7.23 14.85
N LEU A 2 0.98 -6.57 13.79
CA LEU A 2 0.10 -5.40 13.90
C LEU A 2 -1.25 -5.83 14.50
N SER A 3 -1.75 -5.08 15.47
CA SER A 3 -3.09 -5.29 16.04
C SER A 3 -4.17 -5.03 14.99
N THR A 4 -5.28 -5.76 15.07
CA THR A 4 -6.48 -5.60 14.24
C THR A 4 -6.97 -4.15 14.20
N VAL A 5 -6.94 -3.44 15.33
CA VAL A 5 -7.30 -2.02 15.43
C VAL A 5 -6.39 -1.15 14.57
N HIS A 6 -5.11 -1.49 14.52
CA HIS A 6 -4.10 -0.73 13.78
C HIS A 6 -4.20 -0.99 12.27
N LYS A 7 -4.55 -2.22 11.85
CA LYS A 7 -4.86 -2.54 10.45
C LYS A 7 -6.12 -1.82 9.98
N ALA A 8 -7.15 -1.76 10.81
CA ALA A 8 -8.38 -1.01 10.53
C ALA A 8 -8.13 0.49 10.31
N ASP A 9 -7.26 1.11 11.11
CA ASP A 9 -6.89 2.52 10.93
C ASP A 9 -6.20 2.78 9.57
N ILE A 10 -5.27 1.90 9.18
CA ILE A 10 -4.60 1.98 7.87
C ILE A 10 -5.61 1.87 6.74
N LEU A 11 -6.53 0.91 6.82
CA LEU A 11 -7.58 0.69 5.82
C LEU A 11 -8.51 1.91 5.69
N ARG A 12 -8.95 2.50 6.82
CA ARG A 12 -9.76 3.73 6.81
C ARG A 12 -9.03 4.90 6.15
N LYS A 13 -7.74 5.08 6.44
CA LYS A 13 -6.90 6.11 5.80
C LYS A 13 -6.71 5.88 4.30
N ALA A 14 -6.69 4.61 3.89
CA ALA A 14 -6.65 4.23 2.48
C ALA A 14 -8.02 4.35 1.77
N GLY A 15 -9.08 4.71 2.49
CA GLY A 15 -10.44 4.86 1.96
C GLY A 15 -11.23 3.56 1.86
N TYR A 16 -10.77 2.48 2.49
CA TYR A 16 -11.55 1.23 2.58
C TYR A 16 -12.64 1.37 3.64
N ASP A 17 -13.83 0.86 3.31
CA ASP A 17 -14.95 0.79 4.23
C ASP A 17 -14.67 -0.32 5.25
N VAL A 18 -14.13 0.07 6.40
CA VAL A 18 -13.89 -0.87 7.50
C VAL A 18 -15.18 -0.96 8.31
N PRO A 19 -15.82 -2.15 8.39
CA PRO A 19 -17.05 -2.31 9.14
C PRO A 19 -16.80 -1.96 10.61
N THR A 20 -17.27 -0.77 11.00
CA THR A 20 -17.10 -0.23 12.36
C THR A 20 -18.24 -0.69 13.27
N GLY A 21 -19.33 -1.16 12.66
CA GLY A 21 -20.51 -1.68 13.33
C GLY A 21 -20.67 -3.17 13.08
N LEU A 22 -20.05 -3.98 13.92
CA LEU A 22 -20.34 -5.41 14.02
C LEU A 22 -20.78 -5.72 15.45
N ALA A 23 -21.92 -5.17 15.85
CA ALA A 23 -22.60 -5.58 17.08
C ALA A 23 -23.08 -7.05 17.05
N SER A 24 -22.87 -7.79 15.94
CA SER A 24 -23.36 -9.15 15.75
C SER A 24 -22.33 -10.19 15.26
N LEU A 25 -21.10 -9.81 14.91
CA LEU A 25 -20.02 -10.77 14.60
C LEU A 25 -19.02 -10.79 15.77
N GLY A 26 -18.58 -11.98 16.17
CA GLY A 26 -17.59 -12.13 17.23
C GLY A 26 -16.28 -11.40 16.90
N ALA A 27 -15.53 -11.00 17.93
CA ALA A 27 -14.25 -10.30 17.75
C ALA A 27 -13.23 -11.09 16.88
N GLN A 28 -13.37 -12.42 16.81
CA GLN A 28 -12.56 -13.31 15.98
C GLN A 28 -12.90 -13.15 14.48
N ASP A 29 -14.19 -13.23 14.11
CA ASP A 29 -14.68 -12.98 12.74
C ASP A 29 -14.29 -11.59 12.23
N MET A 30 -14.39 -10.58 13.09
CA MET A 30 -13.98 -9.22 12.72
C MET A 30 -12.47 -9.14 12.41
N GLY A 31 -11.65 -9.88 13.16
CA GLY A 31 -10.21 -9.99 12.91
C GLY A 31 -9.91 -10.56 11.53
N GLU A 32 -10.60 -11.64 11.15
CA GLU A 32 -10.42 -12.30 9.86
C GLU A 32 -10.83 -11.40 8.68
N VAL A 33 -11.96 -10.70 8.79
CA VAL A 33 -12.41 -9.75 7.76
C VAL A 33 -11.43 -8.59 7.58
N ILE A 34 -10.92 -8.04 8.68
CA ILE A 34 -9.91 -6.96 8.63
C ILE A 34 -8.60 -7.48 8.04
N ASP A 35 -8.22 -8.72 8.35
CA ASP A 35 -7.01 -9.34 7.80
C ASP A 35 -7.14 -9.59 6.29
N ALA A 36 -8.30 -10.03 5.81
CA ALA A 36 -8.57 -10.19 4.38
C ALA A 36 -8.49 -8.84 3.64
N LEU A 37 -9.18 -7.80 4.14
CA LEU A 37 -9.13 -6.45 3.56
C LEU A 37 -7.71 -5.86 3.57
N TYR A 38 -6.97 -6.10 4.65
CA TYR A 38 -5.58 -5.67 4.75
C TYR A 38 -4.67 -6.41 3.75
N GLY A 39 -4.96 -7.69 3.47
CA GLY A 39 -4.29 -8.46 2.42
C GLY A 39 -4.45 -7.84 1.04
N ASP A 40 -5.68 -7.49 0.66
CA ASP A 40 -5.96 -6.82 -0.62
C ASP A 40 -5.30 -5.44 -0.71
N TYR A 41 -5.33 -4.67 0.37
CA TYR A 41 -4.63 -3.39 0.45
C TYR A 41 -3.12 -3.54 0.23
N VAL A 42 -2.48 -4.52 0.89
CA VAL A 42 -1.04 -4.77 0.74
C VAL A 42 -0.71 -5.25 -0.66
N ALA A 43 -1.53 -6.12 -1.26
CA ALA A 43 -1.35 -6.58 -2.64
C ALA A 43 -1.45 -5.40 -3.62
N ALA A 44 -2.46 -4.54 -3.48
CA ALA A 44 -2.62 -3.34 -4.31
C ALA A 44 -1.46 -2.36 -4.12
N ARG A 45 -0.98 -2.17 -2.89
CA ARG A 45 0.19 -1.34 -2.58
C ARG A 45 1.48 -1.93 -3.13
N ALA A 46 1.66 -3.24 -3.09
CA ALA A 46 2.82 -3.92 -3.68
C ALA A 46 2.81 -3.80 -5.20
N ALA A 47 1.65 -3.95 -5.85
CA ALA A 47 1.50 -3.72 -7.28
C ALA A 47 1.81 -2.26 -7.66
N ARG A 48 1.36 -1.29 -6.85
CA ARG A 48 1.73 0.13 -7.05
C ARG A 48 3.21 0.36 -6.82
N SER A 49 3.81 -0.23 -5.77
CA SER A 49 5.24 -0.11 -5.48
C SER A 49 6.12 -0.71 -6.57
N LEU A 50 5.70 -1.78 -7.24
CA LEU A 50 6.41 -2.32 -8.40
C LEU A 50 6.41 -1.33 -9.57
N ARG A 51 5.30 -0.63 -9.78
CA ARG A 51 5.17 0.40 -10.81
C ARG A 51 5.97 1.67 -10.46
N GLU A 52 5.94 2.09 -9.21
CA GLU A 52 6.74 3.21 -8.71
C GLU A 52 8.25 2.88 -8.72
N ALA A 53 8.63 1.62 -8.47
CA ALA A 53 10.02 1.18 -8.59
C ALA A 53 10.49 1.22 -10.06
N ASP A 54 9.62 0.85 -11.01
CA ASP A 54 9.91 0.97 -12.44
C ASP A 54 10.05 2.44 -12.86
N GLU A 55 9.13 3.31 -12.42
CA GLU A 55 9.22 4.76 -12.66
C GLU A 55 10.44 5.40 -11.97
N ALA A 56 10.82 4.93 -10.77
CA ALA A 56 12.02 5.38 -10.08
C ALA A 56 13.29 4.95 -10.82
N GLN A 57 13.29 3.77 -11.44
CA GLN A 57 14.39 3.27 -12.26
C GLN A 57 14.50 4.06 -13.57
N GLN A 58 13.38 4.38 -14.22
CA GLN A 58 13.34 5.25 -15.39
C GLN A 58 13.74 6.70 -15.06
N ALA A 59 13.32 7.23 -13.92
CA ALA A 59 13.72 8.56 -13.45
C ALA A 59 15.21 8.63 -13.08
N SER A 60 15.80 7.53 -12.61
CA SER A 60 17.23 7.45 -12.36
C SER A 60 18.06 7.26 -13.63
N THR A 61 17.56 6.56 -14.66
CA THR A 61 18.20 6.54 -16.00
C THR A 61 18.23 7.93 -16.65
N VAL A 62 17.16 8.73 -16.55
CA VAL A 62 17.12 10.09 -17.12
C VAL A 62 18.04 11.06 -16.36
N ARG A 63 18.23 10.89 -15.04
CA ARG A 63 19.13 11.75 -14.25
C ARG A 63 20.61 11.38 -14.31
N GLN A 64 20.97 10.24 -14.90
CA GLN A 64 22.38 9.81 -15.03
C GLN A 64 23.05 10.32 -16.32
N HIS A 65 22.31 10.99 -17.22
CA HIS A 65 22.87 11.68 -18.38
C HIS A 65 22.62 13.20 -18.36
N PRO A 66 23.04 13.98 -17.35
CA PRO A 66 23.25 15.40 -17.56
C PRO A 66 24.58 15.56 -18.32
N GLY A 67 24.50 15.50 -19.65
CA GLY A 67 25.43 16.22 -20.52
C GLY A 67 26.92 15.90 -20.39
N LEU A 68 27.31 14.66 -20.68
CA LEU A 68 28.51 14.42 -21.50
C LEU A 68 28.20 14.94 -22.93
N SER A 69 28.05 16.26 -23.07
CA SER A 69 27.84 16.94 -24.36
C SER A 69 28.15 18.44 -24.23
N ALA A 70 29.36 18.75 -23.78
CA ALA A 70 29.99 20.06 -24.01
C ALA A 70 31.52 19.88 -23.97
N CYS A 71 32.04 19.07 -24.90
CA CYS A 71 33.43 19.18 -25.35
C CYS A 71 33.38 19.72 -26.78
N ALA A 72 33.70 21.00 -26.96
CA ALA A 72 34.31 21.59 -28.17
C ALA A 72 34.58 23.07 -27.90
#